data_AF-A0A1B6KBS6-F1
#
_entry.id   AF-A0A1B6KBS6-F1
#
_cell.length_a   1.000
_cell.length_b   1.000
_cell.length_c   1.000
_cell.angle_alpha   90.00
_cell.angle_beta   90.00
_cell.angle_gamma   90.00
#
_symmetry.space_group_name_H-M   'P 1'
#
loop_
_entity.id
_entity.type
_entity.pdbx_description
1 polymer ?
#
loop_
_entity_poly.entity_id
_entity_poly.type
_entity_poly.pdbx_seq_one_letter_code
_entity_poly.pdbx_strand_id
1 'polypeptide(L)'
;LKPDECTTKAIKKHSCINVQFQNCVTEEFCREILDGIQCDDVILTALNDPTILKFGSDFHASRREVSSKSYVIREIRDLTKLFITMKENQPTIKTMKDIFNPSHFDNLVEAALSIAGYDKKTGRVKVPSVAYRLSQPVKDCANLVKNEEMNRLYNDKSHDRSSITMMDDFLYRIDSDWK
;
A
#
# COMPACT_ATOMS: atom_id res chain seq x y z
N LEU A 1 -34.14 -16.58 -42.22
CA LEU A 1 -33.19 -16.95 -41.14
C LEU A 1 -32.57 -15.67 -40.63
N LYS A 2 -32.83 -15.35 -39.36
CA LYS A 2 -32.38 -14.11 -38.70
C LYS A 2 -30.86 -14.14 -38.51
N PRO A 3 -30.15 -13.00 -38.56
CA PRO A 3 -28.79 -12.91 -38.09
C PRO A 3 -28.78 -12.91 -36.55
N ASP A 4 -28.07 -13.87 -35.95
CA ASP A 4 -27.95 -14.01 -34.51
C ASP A 4 -27.16 -12.87 -33.87
N GLU A 5 -27.63 -12.51 -32.68
CA GLU A 5 -27.32 -11.32 -31.93
C GLU A 5 -25.87 -11.24 -31.44
N CYS A 6 -25.32 -10.05 -31.64
CA CYS A 6 -24.20 -9.46 -30.95
C CYS A 6 -24.33 -9.63 -29.41
N THR A 7 -23.43 -10.39 -28.80
CA THR A 7 -23.15 -10.28 -27.36
C THR A 7 -21.82 -9.59 -27.15
N THR A 8 -21.81 -8.28 -27.41
CA THR A 8 -20.81 -7.38 -26.81
C THR A 8 -21.05 -7.39 -25.31
N LYS A 9 -20.27 -8.16 -24.55
CA LYS A 9 -20.23 -8.01 -23.09
C LYS A 9 -19.77 -6.58 -22.81
N ALA A 10 -20.69 -5.76 -22.31
CA ALA A 10 -20.41 -4.39 -21.91
C ALA A 10 -19.32 -4.38 -20.84
N ILE A 11 -18.13 -3.91 -21.20
CA ILE A 11 -17.10 -3.54 -20.23
C ILE A 11 -17.63 -2.30 -19.52
N LYS A 12 -18.11 -2.46 -18.28
CA LYS A 12 -18.55 -1.33 -17.44
C LYS A 12 -17.37 -0.36 -17.30
N LYS A 13 -17.58 0.86 -17.80
CA LYS A 13 -16.58 1.92 -18.03
C LYS A 13 -16.06 2.61 -16.75
N HIS A 14 -16.04 1.93 -15.60
CA HIS A 14 -15.77 2.60 -14.30
C HIS A 14 -14.88 1.82 -13.32
N SER A 15 -14.24 0.72 -13.73
CA SER A 15 -13.28 0.07 -12.83
C SER A 15 -11.91 0.73 -12.99
N CYS A 16 -11.48 1.48 -11.97
CA CYS A 16 -10.15 2.07 -11.91
C CYS A 16 -9.07 1.01 -11.66
N ILE A 17 -9.44 -0.24 -11.33
CA ILE A 17 -8.48 -1.28 -11.00
C ILE A 17 -7.70 -1.73 -12.22
N ASN A 18 -6.39 -1.88 -12.06
CA ASN A 18 -5.58 -2.56 -13.05
C ASN A 18 -5.98 -4.04 -13.07
N VAL A 19 -6.31 -4.56 -14.26
CA VAL A 19 -6.79 -5.94 -14.49
C VAL A 19 -5.81 -6.98 -13.92
N GLN A 20 -4.51 -6.65 -13.87
CA GLN A 20 -3.47 -7.53 -13.33
C GLN A 20 -3.65 -7.84 -11.83
N PHE A 21 -4.34 -6.99 -11.08
CA PHE A 21 -4.49 -7.12 -9.63
C PHE A 21 -5.89 -7.59 -9.19
N GLN A 22 -6.79 -7.90 -10.13
CA GLN A 22 -8.13 -8.40 -9.78
C GLN A 22 -8.08 -9.71 -8.97
N ASN A 23 -7.03 -10.52 -9.13
CA ASN A 23 -6.90 -11.80 -8.42
C ASN A 23 -6.31 -11.67 -7.00
N CYS A 24 -5.78 -10.50 -6.62
CA CYS A 24 -5.17 -10.30 -5.29
C CYS A 24 -6.02 -9.43 -4.36
N VAL A 25 -7.22 -9.01 -4.77
CA VAL A 25 -8.15 -8.24 -3.95
C VAL A 25 -9.53 -8.89 -3.91
N THR A 26 -10.31 -8.58 -2.87
CA THR A 26 -11.68 -9.11 -2.74
C THR A 26 -12.68 -8.38 -3.64
N GLU A 27 -13.76 -9.06 -4.01
CA GLU A 27 -14.85 -8.46 -4.78
C GLU A 27 -15.56 -7.35 -3.98
N GLU A 28 -15.69 -7.54 -2.67
CA GLU A 28 -16.23 -6.54 -1.75
C GLU A 28 -15.40 -5.26 -1.77
N PHE A 29 -14.07 -5.37 -1.68
CA PHE A 29 -13.18 -4.21 -1.73
C PHE A 29 -13.32 -3.44 -3.05
N CYS A 30 -13.38 -4.17 -4.18
CA CYS A 30 -13.61 -3.56 -5.49
C CYS A 30 -14.91 -2.76 -5.52
N ARG A 31 -16.02 -3.41 -5.15
CA ARG A 31 -17.37 -2.82 -5.20
C ARG A 31 -17.55 -1.66 -4.22
N GLU A 32 -16.99 -1.79 -3.02
CA GLU A 32 -17.31 -0.88 -1.92
C GLU A 32 -16.36 0.29 -1.79
N ILE A 33 -15.11 0.12 -2.23
CA ILE A 33 -14.05 1.13 -2.16
C ILE A 33 -13.69 1.60 -3.57
N LEU A 34 -13.25 0.72 -4.46
CA LEU A 34 -12.65 1.11 -5.72
C LEU A 34 -13.65 1.67 -6.75
N ASP A 35 -14.87 1.13 -6.83
CA ASP A 35 -15.88 1.60 -7.78
C ASP A 35 -16.36 3.04 -7.51
N GLY A 36 -16.22 3.51 -6.26
CA GLY A 36 -16.68 4.84 -5.82
C GLY A 36 -15.56 5.83 -5.49
N ILE A 37 -14.28 5.42 -5.58
CA ILE A 37 -13.17 6.28 -5.21
C ILE A 37 -12.86 7.29 -6.32
N GLN A 38 -12.55 8.53 -5.93
CA GLN A 38 -12.03 9.50 -6.88
C GLN A 38 -10.65 9.05 -7.37
N CYS A 39 -10.52 8.85 -8.67
CA CYS A 39 -9.29 8.42 -9.33
C CYS A 39 -8.41 9.64 -9.66
N ASP A 40 -7.62 10.07 -8.68
CA ASP A 40 -6.54 11.05 -8.85
C ASP A 40 -5.18 10.35 -8.94
N ASP A 41 -4.11 11.12 -9.15
CA ASP A 41 -2.75 10.57 -9.31
C ASP A 41 -2.28 9.74 -8.12
N VAL A 42 -2.73 10.08 -6.90
CA VAL A 42 -2.43 9.31 -5.70
C VAL A 42 -3.10 7.94 -5.80
N ILE A 43 -4.39 7.88 -6.11
CA ILE A 43 -5.09 6.60 -6.25
C ILE A 43 -4.59 5.81 -7.46
N LEU A 44 -4.30 6.45 -8.59
CA LEU A 44 -3.69 5.79 -9.75
C LEU A 44 -2.34 5.16 -9.40
N THR A 45 -1.54 5.81 -8.56
CA THR A 45 -0.28 5.24 -8.06
C THR A 45 -0.55 4.02 -7.17
N ALA A 46 -1.53 4.10 -6.28
CA ALA A 46 -1.92 3.00 -5.40
C ALA A 46 -2.37 1.76 -6.19
N LEU A 47 -3.15 1.98 -7.25
CA LEU A 47 -3.70 0.92 -8.11
C LEU A 47 -2.65 0.22 -8.97
N ASN A 48 -1.46 0.82 -9.10
CA ASN A 48 -0.32 0.24 -9.81
C ASN A 48 0.72 -0.38 -8.85
N ASP A 49 0.47 -0.36 -7.54
CA ASP A 49 1.32 -0.98 -6.54
C ASP A 49 0.62 -2.21 -5.89
N PRO A 50 1.14 -3.43 -6.10
CA PRO A 50 0.50 -4.66 -5.61
C PRO A 50 0.38 -4.69 -4.08
N THR A 51 1.40 -4.20 -3.37
CA THR A 51 1.47 -4.25 -1.91
C THR A 51 0.48 -3.28 -1.27
N ILE A 52 0.38 -2.06 -1.79
CA ILE A 52 -0.62 -1.06 -1.32
C ILE A 52 -2.03 -1.59 -1.56
N LEU A 53 -2.27 -2.17 -2.73
CA LEU A 53 -3.60 -2.64 -3.10
C LEU A 53 -4.04 -3.85 -2.26
N LYS A 54 -3.14 -4.81 -2.04
CA LYS A 54 -3.39 -5.95 -1.16
C LYS A 54 -3.62 -5.51 0.29
N PHE A 55 -2.82 -4.56 0.79
CA PHE A 55 -3.05 -3.94 2.10
C PHE A 55 -4.45 -3.33 2.20
N GLY A 56 -4.86 -2.53 1.21
CA GLY A 56 -6.19 -1.91 1.19
C GLY A 56 -7.32 -2.93 1.26
N SER A 57 -7.18 -4.03 0.51
CA SER A 57 -8.15 -5.13 0.51
C SER A 57 -8.22 -5.86 1.85
N ASP A 58 -7.07 -6.19 2.46
CA ASP A 58 -7.03 -6.89 3.74
C ASP A 58 -7.51 -6.00 4.89
N PHE A 59 -7.11 -4.72 4.86
CA PHE A 59 -7.54 -3.73 5.82
C PHE A 59 -9.04 -3.48 5.76
N HIS A 60 -9.63 -3.46 4.56
CA HIS A 60 -11.09 -3.43 4.37
C HIS A 60 -11.75 -4.70 4.91
N ALA A 61 -11.24 -5.89 4.55
CA ALA A 61 -11.81 -7.17 5.00
C ALA A 61 -11.76 -7.35 6.53
N SER A 62 -10.76 -6.77 7.19
CA SER A 62 -10.67 -6.78 8.67
C SER A 62 -11.76 -5.95 9.36
N ARG A 63 -12.50 -5.12 8.61
CA ARG A 63 -13.51 -4.19 9.11
C ARG A 63 -14.90 -4.59 8.66
N ARG A 64 -15.84 -4.64 9.61
CA ARG A 64 -17.22 -5.08 9.35
C ARG A 64 -18.20 -3.93 9.10
N GLU A 65 -17.79 -2.67 9.29
CA GLU A 65 -18.70 -1.52 9.31
C GLU A 65 -18.61 -0.66 8.03
N VAL A 66 -19.76 -0.22 7.52
CA VAL A 66 -19.87 0.65 6.32
C VAL A 66 -19.23 2.03 6.53
N SER A 67 -19.23 2.54 7.78
CA SER A 67 -18.54 3.77 8.19
C SER A 67 -17.02 3.71 7.98
N SER A 68 -16.45 2.52 7.74
CA SER A 68 -15.01 2.34 7.54
C SER A 68 -14.50 2.75 6.16
N LYS A 69 -15.36 3.00 5.17
CA LYS A 69 -14.91 3.27 3.80
C LYS A 69 -13.99 4.48 3.69
N SER A 70 -14.40 5.62 4.28
CA SER A 70 -13.59 6.84 4.29
C SER A 70 -12.27 6.63 5.02
N TYR A 71 -12.26 5.79 6.05
CA TYR A 71 -11.06 5.42 6.78
C TYR A 71 -10.12 4.56 5.94
N VAL A 72 -10.61 3.50 5.28
CA VAL A 72 -9.83 2.67 4.36
C VAL A 72 -9.21 3.52 3.25
N ILE A 73 -10.00 4.39 2.60
CA ILE A 73 -9.53 5.30 1.55
C ILE A 73 -8.42 6.22 2.08
N ARG A 74 -8.58 6.75 3.29
CA ARG A 74 -7.57 7.61 3.92
C ARG A 74 -6.27 6.85 4.17
N GLU A 75 -6.33 5.62 4.65
CA GLU A 75 -5.12 4.79 4.87
C GLU A 75 -4.41 4.49 3.55
N ILE A 76 -5.14 4.08 2.51
CA ILE A 76 -4.56 3.87 1.17
C ILE A 76 -3.89 5.14 0.67
N ARG A 77 -4.57 6.30 0.79
CA ARG A 77 -4.05 7.58 0.31
C ARG A 77 -2.80 8.01 1.05
N ASP A 78 -2.78 7.90 2.38
CA ASP A 78 -1.65 8.37 3.16
C ASP A 78 -0.43 7.45 3.00
N LEU A 79 -0.67 6.13 2.90
CA LEU A 79 0.37 5.18 2.52
C LEU A 79 0.93 5.47 1.12
N THR A 80 0.07 5.80 0.16
CA THR A 80 0.51 6.09 -1.20
C THR A 80 1.26 7.42 -1.30
N LYS A 81 0.87 8.44 -0.55
CA LYS A 81 1.66 9.68 -0.44
C LYS A 81 3.05 9.39 0.11
N LEU A 82 3.14 8.55 1.15
CA LEU A 82 4.42 8.10 1.71
C LEU A 82 5.29 7.44 0.66
N PHE A 83 4.71 6.53 -0.12
CA PHE A 83 5.39 5.89 -1.23
C PHE A 83 5.87 6.89 -2.29
N ILE A 84 5.03 7.83 -2.71
CA ILE A 84 5.40 8.87 -3.69
C ILE A 84 6.59 9.69 -3.17
N THR A 85 6.51 10.18 -1.93
CA THR A 85 7.60 10.96 -1.32
C THR A 85 8.90 10.16 -1.21
N MET A 86 8.81 8.86 -0.92
CA MET A 86 9.99 7.98 -0.92
C MET A 86 10.62 7.84 -2.31
N LYS A 87 9.81 7.67 -3.36
CA LYS A 87 10.32 7.57 -4.75
C LYS A 87 10.98 8.84 -5.23
N GLU A 88 10.44 10.00 -4.86
CA GLU A 88 11.01 11.30 -5.20
C GLU A 88 12.42 11.47 -4.63
N ASN A 89 12.65 10.96 -3.42
CA ASN A 89 13.94 11.05 -2.74
C ASN A 89 14.90 9.91 -3.11
N GLN A 90 14.37 8.74 -3.51
CA GLN A 90 15.16 7.54 -3.80
C GLN A 90 14.69 6.88 -5.12
N PRO A 91 15.33 7.21 -6.27
CA PRO A 91 14.91 6.74 -7.59
C PRO A 91 14.96 5.21 -7.80
N THR A 92 15.67 4.49 -6.92
CA THR A 92 15.74 3.01 -6.93
C THR A 92 14.43 2.37 -6.51
N ILE A 93 13.58 3.08 -5.74
CA ILE A 93 12.29 2.59 -5.26
C ILE A 93 11.29 2.58 -6.42
N LYS A 94 10.78 1.39 -6.76
CA LYS A 94 9.79 1.21 -7.84
C LYS A 94 8.43 0.80 -7.30
N THR A 95 8.42 0.05 -6.21
CA THR A 95 7.25 -0.49 -5.51
C THR A 95 7.35 -0.23 -4.02
N MET A 96 6.22 -0.32 -3.31
CA MET A 96 6.16 -0.17 -1.86
C MET A 96 7.03 -1.23 -1.16
N LYS A 97 7.16 -2.42 -1.73
CA LYS A 97 8.05 -3.47 -1.23
C LYS A 97 9.51 -3.02 -1.14
N ASP A 98 9.97 -2.18 -2.07
CA ASP A 98 11.36 -1.71 -2.08
C ASP A 98 11.68 -0.80 -0.89
N ILE A 99 10.68 -0.15 -0.29
CA ILE A 99 10.84 0.70 0.90
C ILE A 99 11.31 -0.11 2.12
N PHE A 100 10.96 -1.40 2.21
CA PHE A 100 11.20 -2.21 3.40
C PHE A 100 12.64 -2.70 3.54
N ASN A 101 13.56 -2.20 2.71
CA ASN A 101 14.99 -2.36 2.98
C ASN A 101 15.37 -1.49 4.21
N PRO A 102 16.00 -2.05 5.27
CA PRO A 102 16.37 -1.31 6.48
C PRO A 102 17.25 -0.07 6.23
N SER A 103 18.00 -0.03 5.12
CA SER A 103 18.80 1.14 4.71
C SER A 103 17.95 2.35 4.31
N HIS A 104 16.66 2.15 4.01
CA HIS A 104 15.72 3.21 3.66
C HIS A 104 14.94 3.76 4.85
N PHE A 105 15.06 3.18 6.04
CA PHE A 105 14.23 3.53 7.18
C PHE A 105 14.35 5.01 7.60
N ASP A 106 15.55 5.58 7.64
CA ASP A 106 15.72 6.99 8.03
C ASP A 106 15.04 7.92 7.01
N ASN A 107 15.16 7.59 5.71
CA ASN A 107 14.46 8.30 4.65
C ASN A 107 12.92 8.15 4.77
N LEU A 108 12.46 6.98 5.23
CA LEU A 108 11.04 6.71 5.46
C LEU A 108 10.48 7.56 6.59
N VAL A 109 11.23 7.70 7.69
CA VAL A 109 10.86 8.59 8.80
C VAL A 109 10.83 10.05 8.32
N GLU A 110 11.83 10.49 7.56
CA GLU A 110 11.85 11.84 6.98
C GLU A 110 10.67 12.08 6.03
N ALA A 111 10.31 11.10 5.20
CA ALA A 111 9.16 11.18 4.31
C ALA A 111 7.83 11.27 5.10
N ALA A 112 7.68 10.48 6.17
CA ALA A 112 6.51 10.55 7.04
C ALA A 112 6.39 11.93 7.74
N LEU A 113 7.51 12.48 8.21
CA LEU A 113 7.57 13.83 8.78
C LEU A 113 7.22 14.91 7.74
N SER A 114 7.72 14.77 6.51
CA SER A 114 7.39 15.67 5.40
C SER A 114 5.88 15.72 5.14
N ILE A 115 5.22 14.56 5.08
CA ILE A 115 3.77 14.46 4.90
C ILE A 115 2.99 15.03 6.09
N ALA A 116 3.55 14.91 7.30
CA ALA A 116 3.02 15.55 8.50
C ALA A 116 3.24 17.08 8.54
N GLY A 117 3.89 17.66 7.51
CA GLY A 117 4.15 19.09 7.38
C GLY A 117 5.31 19.54 8.25
N TYR A 118 6.38 18.76 8.34
CA TYR A 118 7.62 19.16 8.98
C TYR A 118 8.28 20.32 8.23
N ASP A 119 8.57 21.40 8.97
CA ASP A 119 9.30 22.56 8.47
C ASP A 119 10.75 22.51 8.98
N LYS A 120 11.70 22.28 8.05
CA LYS A 120 13.14 22.22 8.34
C LYS A 120 13.70 23.51 8.96
N LYS A 121 13.09 24.67 8.72
CA LYS A 121 13.56 25.97 9.26
C LYS A 121 13.17 26.15 10.73
N THR A 122 11.97 25.70 11.09
CA THR A 122 11.42 25.91 12.44
C THR A 122 11.51 24.67 13.33
N GLY A 123 11.81 23.49 12.75
CA GLY A 123 11.81 22.22 13.45
C GLY A 123 10.42 21.75 13.89
N ARG A 124 9.35 22.36 13.37
CA ARG A 124 7.97 22.08 13.79
C ARG A 124 7.25 21.17 12.79
N VAL A 125 6.43 20.27 13.32
CA VAL A 125 5.53 19.42 12.53
C VAL A 125 4.11 19.96 12.62
N LYS A 126 3.46 20.21 11.49
CA LYS A 126 2.10 20.76 11.45
C LYS A 126 1.06 19.82 12.05
N VAL A 127 1.14 18.53 11.71
CA VAL A 127 0.18 17.51 12.18
C VAL A 127 0.93 16.25 12.64
N PRO A 128 1.51 16.25 13.86
CA PRO A 128 2.31 15.11 14.37
C PRO A 128 1.59 13.77 14.33
N SER A 129 0.26 13.79 14.52
CA SER A 129 -0.56 12.58 14.48
C SER A 129 -0.53 11.86 13.13
N VAL A 130 -0.21 12.56 12.02
CA VAL A 130 -0.04 11.95 10.69
C VAL A 130 1.20 11.08 10.63
N ALA A 131 2.34 11.52 11.15
CA ALA A 131 3.57 10.72 11.17
C ALA A 131 3.39 9.48 12.09
N TYR A 132 2.80 9.68 13.27
CA TYR A 132 2.58 8.60 14.23
C TYR A 132 1.69 7.49 13.65
N ARG A 133 0.56 7.83 13.05
CA ARG A 133 -0.41 6.85 12.55
C ARG A 133 0.05 6.07 11.31
N LEU A 134 1.11 6.51 10.63
CA LEU A 134 1.68 5.81 9.47
C LEU A 134 2.48 4.57 9.87
N SER A 135 2.88 4.44 11.15
CA SER A 135 3.59 3.26 11.68
C SER A 135 2.88 1.95 11.36
N GLN A 136 1.62 1.84 11.77
CA GLN A 136 0.87 0.60 11.70
C GLN A 136 0.59 0.18 10.25
N PRO A 137 0.09 1.05 9.34
CA PRO A 137 -0.07 0.70 7.93
C PRO A 137 1.22 0.23 7.26
N VAL A 138 2.35 0.90 7.54
CA VAL A 138 3.66 0.50 6.99
C VAL A 138 4.07 -0.87 7.53
N LYS A 139 3.88 -1.11 8.83
CA LYS A 139 4.13 -2.41 9.47
C LYS A 139 3.26 -3.51 8.88
N ASP A 140 1.98 -3.23 8.61
CA ASP A 140 1.06 -4.18 8.00
C ASP A 140 1.51 -4.57 6.58
N CYS A 141 1.94 -3.59 5.78
CA CYS A 141 2.52 -3.86 4.45
C CYS A 141 3.83 -4.66 4.52
N ALA A 142 4.72 -4.36 5.46
CA ALA A 142 5.96 -5.11 5.63
C ALA A 142 5.69 -6.56 6.03
N ASN A 143 4.72 -6.80 6.93
CA ASN A 143 4.30 -8.15 7.29
C ASN A 143 3.65 -8.91 6.13
N LEU A 144 2.87 -8.21 5.30
CA LEU A 144 2.29 -8.78 4.10
C LEU A 144 3.39 -9.28 3.15
N VAL A 145 4.39 -8.44 2.86
CA VAL A 145 5.53 -8.82 2.01
C VAL A 145 6.31 -9.98 2.64
N LYS A 146 6.57 -9.94 3.95
CA LYS A 146 7.23 -11.03 4.67
C LYS A 146 6.46 -12.35 4.52
N ASN A 147 5.14 -12.32 4.69
CA ASN A 147 4.31 -13.51 4.56
C ASN A 147 4.31 -14.07 3.12
N GLU A 148 4.27 -13.20 2.11
CA GLU A 148 4.40 -13.61 0.70
C GLU A 148 5.74 -14.28 0.42
N GLU A 149 6.84 -13.71 0.92
CA GLU A 149 8.17 -14.31 0.80
C GLU A 149 8.27 -15.64 1.54
N MET A 150 7.67 -15.77 2.74
CA MET A 150 7.65 -17.03 3.48
C MET A 150 6.91 -18.12 2.67
N ASN A 151 5.74 -17.79 2.14
CA ASN A 151 4.96 -18.71 1.30
C ASN A 151 5.74 -19.14 0.05
N ARG A 152 6.47 -18.20 -0.59
CA ARG A 152 7.35 -18.51 -1.72
C ARG A 152 8.45 -19.50 -1.34
N LEU A 153 9.14 -19.28 -0.21
CA LEU A 153 10.19 -20.20 0.26
C LEU A 153 9.66 -21.61 0.54
N TYR A 154 8.49 -21.72 1.17
CA TYR A 154 7.84 -23.02 1.42
C TYR A 154 7.50 -23.75 0.12
N ASN A 155 6.93 -23.05 -0.87
CA ASN A 155 6.53 -23.63 -2.14
C ASN A 155 7.75 -24.03 -3.00
N ASP A 156 8.77 -23.18 -3.04
CA ASP A 156 9.99 -23.40 -3.84
C ASP A 156 10.99 -24.34 -3.16
N LYS A 157 10.72 -24.77 -1.92
CA LYS A 157 11.65 -25.53 -1.04
C LYS A 157 13.02 -24.87 -0.89
N SER A 158 13.05 -23.55 -1.03
CA SER A 158 14.26 -22.74 -0.87
C SER A 158 14.57 -22.53 0.62
N HIS A 159 15.85 -22.50 0.95
CA HIS A 159 16.34 -22.23 2.30
C HIS A 159 16.95 -20.82 2.44
N ASP A 160 16.99 -20.04 1.35
CA ASP A 160 17.48 -18.67 1.40
C ASP A 160 16.49 -17.77 2.15
N ARG A 161 16.83 -17.41 3.38
CA ARG A 161 16.00 -16.55 4.24
C ARG A 161 16.42 -15.10 4.24
N SER A 162 17.36 -14.69 3.38
CA SER A 162 17.94 -13.34 3.39
C SER A 162 16.86 -12.24 3.27
N SER A 163 15.86 -12.46 2.41
CA SER A 163 14.73 -11.51 2.27
C SER A 163 13.84 -11.45 3.51
N ILE A 164 13.64 -12.57 4.22
CA ILE A 164 12.87 -12.61 5.46
C ILE A 164 13.61 -11.90 6.59
N THR A 165 14.91 -12.17 6.73
CA THR A 165 15.77 -11.49 7.72
C THR A 165 15.76 -9.97 7.49
N MET A 166 15.85 -9.53 6.23
CA MET A 166 15.76 -8.10 5.91
C MET A 166 14.43 -7.48 6.34
N MET A 167 13.31 -8.18 6.14
CA MET A 167 12.00 -7.71 6.60
C MET A 167 11.89 -7.71 8.13
N ASP A 168 12.46 -8.71 8.81
CA ASP A 168 12.53 -8.77 10.27
C ASP A 168 13.33 -7.61 10.85
N ASP A 169 14.48 -7.28 10.26
CA ASP A 169 15.29 -6.13 10.65
C ASP A 169 14.52 -4.81 10.47
N PHE A 170 13.79 -4.66 9.36
CA PHE A 170 12.93 -3.50 9.13
C PHE A 170 11.81 -3.41 10.16
N LEU A 171 11.13 -4.54 10.44
CA LEU A 171 10.06 -4.62 11.44
C LEU A 171 10.56 -4.36 12.86
N TYR A 172 11.80 -4.73 13.17
CA TYR A 172 12.44 -4.36 14.42
C TYR A 172 12.60 -2.84 14.51
N ARG A 173 13.15 -2.20 13.46
CA ARG A 173 13.36 -0.74 13.43
C ARG A 173 12.06 0.03 13.54
N ILE A 174 10.97 -0.40 12.89
CA ILE A 174 9.69 0.30 13.00
C ILE A 174 9.11 0.24 14.42
N ASP A 175 9.33 -0.85 15.14
CA ASP A 175 8.86 -0.99 16.52
C ASP A 175 9.77 -0.25 17.53
N SER A 176 11.07 -0.19 17.30
CA SER A 176 12.02 0.45 18.20
C SER A 176 12.16 1.96 17.97
N ASP A 177 12.19 2.38 16.71
CA ASP A 177 12.74 3.69 16.29
C ASP A 177 11.68 4.65 15.71
N TRP A 178 10.44 4.22 15.42
CA TRP A 178 9.38 5.07 14.82
C TRP A 178 8.79 6.14 15.78
N LYS A 179 9.54 6.64 16.76
CA LYS A 179 9.00 7.56 17.77
C LYS A 179 9.10 9.03 17.38
#